data_AF-A0A357MZ81-F1
#
_entry.id   AF-A0A357MZ81-F1
#
_cell.length_a   1.000
_cell.length_b   1.000
_cell.length_c   1.000
_cell.angle_alpha   90.00
_cell.angle_beta   90.00
_cell.angle_gamma   90.00
#
_symmetry.space_group_name_H-M   'P 1'
#
loop_
_entity.id
_entity.type
_entity.pdbx_description
1 polymer ?
#
loop_
_entity_poly.entity_id
_entity_poly.type
_entity_poly.pdbx_seq_one_letter_code
_entity_poly.pdbx_strand_id
1 'polypeptide(L)'
;ITPPPPYPALFGLPRQPVADADYAIGLYASTLVRDGGTLQIGIGTLADALSHALVLRHTDNARYRRVLNALDPQLASHPLVEEIGGLDPFEVGLYGCSEMLNEGFRRLVQTGVIRRKVHDDLALMQRIENGSTLSIDHATLEAEGEYLHGAFYLGSPEFYEWLRTLPDDERSAIGMRRISEINQLYGGNETLERLQRRHARFFNSCMMATALGAAVSDALDDGRVVSGVGGQYNFVAMAHALPEARSVLMFRAARDDKGQRASNVRWNYGHTTIPRHLRDIYLNEYGIADLRALTDDDCVQAMTAITEAPFQAGLLQQAYASRKLRTGRHPDPQREQRNTPQALAAALAPFRADGTLPDYPLGSDFNEIEQVLVKALGWLKANTQTRGEKLRTLWAALRQPAGDGDAVYLQRMGLQAPKDLGERINARLLRLALARTA
;
A
#
# COMPACT_ATOMS: atom_id res chain seq x y z
N ILE A 1 7.72 29.69 19.81
CA ILE A 1 6.51 30.49 19.55
C ILE A 1 5.33 29.59 19.84
N THR A 2 4.60 29.84 20.92
CA THR A 2 3.37 29.10 21.23
C THR A 2 2.21 29.99 20.81
N PRO A 3 1.44 29.67 19.75
CA PRO A 3 0.32 30.49 19.36
C PRO A 3 -0.74 30.55 20.48
N PRO A 4 -1.49 31.65 20.62
CA PRO A 4 -2.59 31.73 21.58
C PRO A 4 -3.73 30.78 21.16
N PRO A 5 -4.43 30.14 22.11
CA PRO A 5 -5.58 29.28 21.81
C PRO A 5 -6.79 30.10 21.27
N PRO A 6 -7.74 29.46 20.56
CA PRO A 6 -7.79 28.03 20.24
C PRO A 6 -6.86 27.63 19.09
N TYR A 7 -6.20 26.48 19.21
CA TYR A 7 -5.42 25.91 18.13
C TYR A 7 -6.35 25.39 17.02
N PRO A 8 -5.96 25.52 15.74
CA PRO A 8 -6.71 24.89 14.66
C PRO A 8 -6.72 23.37 14.86
N ALA A 9 -7.86 22.73 14.56
CA ALA A 9 -7.93 21.28 14.53
C ALA A 9 -6.92 20.75 13.51
N LEU A 10 -6.15 19.73 13.90
CA LEU A 10 -5.21 19.09 12.99
C LEU A 10 -5.99 18.44 11.84
N PHE A 11 -5.48 18.65 10.62
CA PHE A 11 -6.08 18.07 9.43
C PHE A 11 -5.89 16.54 9.44
N GLY A 12 -6.99 15.81 9.27
CA GLY A 12 -6.99 14.35 9.10
C GLY A 12 -7.18 13.98 7.64
N LEU A 13 -6.34 13.06 7.13
CA LEU A 13 -6.54 12.51 5.79
C LEU A 13 -7.73 11.53 5.82
N PRO A 14 -8.76 11.73 4.98
CA PRO A 14 -9.90 10.82 4.95
C PRO A 14 -9.47 9.44 4.46
N ARG A 15 -9.70 8.42 5.28
CA ARG A 15 -9.39 7.04 4.92
C ARG A 15 -10.38 6.46 3.92
N GLN A 16 -9.84 5.79 2.91
CA GLN A 16 -10.61 5.08 1.89
C GLN A 16 -10.66 3.59 2.22
N PRO A 17 -11.73 2.88 1.81
CA PRO A 17 -11.78 1.44 1.97
C PRO A 17 -10.67 0.78 1.14
N VAL A 18 -10.03 -0.24 1.70
CA VAL A 18 -8.99 -1.02 1.04
C VAL A 18 -9.65 -2.04 0.10
N ALA A 19 -9.42 -1.88 -1.20
CA ALA A 19 -9.95 -2.78 -2.23
C ALA A 19 -9.15 -4.10 -2.33
N ASP A 20 -9.70 -5.11 -3.02
CA ASP A 20 -9.05 -6.42 -3.20
C ASP A 20 -7.67 -6.31 -3.86
N ALA A 21 -7.56 -5.43 -4.87
CA ALA A 21 -6.29 -5.15 -5.52
C ALA A 21 -5.24 -4.61 -4.54
N ASP A 22 -5.66 -3.70 -3.65
CA ASP A 22 -4.76 -3.09 -2.68
C ASP A 22 -4.34 -4.10 -1.61
N TYR A 23 -5.26 -4.97 -1.18
CA TYR A 23 -4.93 -6.08 -0.28
C TYR A 23 -3.93 -7.03 -0.88
N ALA A 24 -4.14 -7.49 -2.12
CA ALA A 24 -3.19 -8.36 -2.80
C ALA A 24 -1.80 -7.70 -2.91
N ILE A 25 -1.76 -6.42 -3.26
CA ILE A 25 -0.52 -5.63 -3.29
C ILE A 25 0.15 -5.61 -1.91
N GLY A 26 -0.57 -5.26 -0.86
CA GLY A 26 -0.03 -5.23 0.51
C GLY A 26 0.48 -6.59 0.98
N LEU A 27 -0.23 -7.66 0.62
CA LEU A 27 0.14 -9.04 0.93
C LEU A 27 1.42 -9.47 0.20
N TYR A 28 1.53 -9.26 -1.12
CA TYR A 28 2.78 -9.50 -1.83
C TYR A 28 3.93 -8.64 -1.26
N ALA A 29 3.69 -7.35 -1.02
CA ALA A 29 4.69 -6.42 -0.49
C ALA A 29 5.23 -6.87 0.88
N SER A 30 4.34 -7.38 1.75
CA SER A 30 4.72 -7.86 3.09
C SER A 30 5.68 -9.06 3.06
N THR A 31 5.66 -9.86 1.98
CA THR A 31 6.58 -11.00 1.82
C THR A 31 8.01 -10.55 1.55
N LEU A 32 8.21 -9.32 1.06
CA LEU A 32 9.52 -8.75 0.75
C LEU A 32 10.19 -8.10 1.97
N VAL A 33 9.51 -8.04 3.11
CA VAL A 33 10.02 -7.42 4.34
C VAL A 33 10.79 -8.44 5.17
N ARG A 34 12.09 -8.20 5.37
CA ARG A 34 12.95 -9.06 6.18
C ARG A 34 12.89 -8.67 7.65
N ASP A 35 12.86 -9.65 8.54
CA ASP A 35 12.99 -9.39 9.98
C ASP A 35 14.35 -8.78 10.30
N GLY A 36 14.40 -7.90 11.31
CA GLY A 36 15.57 -7.07 11.60
C GLY A 36 15.82 -5.95 10.59
N GLY A 37 14.96 -5.79 9.57
CA GLY A 37 15.15 -4.83 8.50
C GLY A 37 14.74 -3.39 8.83
N THR A 38 14.74 -2.56 7.80
CA THR A 38 14.25 -1.18 7.82
C THR A 38 13.05 -1.02 6.91
N LEU A 39 12.04 -0.30 7.40
CA LEU A 39 10.79 -0.09 6.67
C LEU A 39 10.54 1.40 6.40
N GLN A 40 10.30 1.72 5.13
CA GLN A 40 9.72 2.98 4.69
C GLN A 40 8.46 2.69 3.88
N ILE A 41 7.37 3.37 4.22
CA ILE A 41 6.08 3.27 3.52
C ILE A 41 5.48 4.67 3.32
N GLY A 42 4.69 4.81 2.25
CA GLY A 42 3.93 6.04 1.97
C GLY A 42 2.60 6.12 2.73
N ILE A 43 1.62 6.84 2.14
CA ILE A 43 0.22 6.92 2.60
C ILE A 43 -0.74 6.21 1.64
N GLY A 44 -1.99 6.10 2.08
CA GLY A 44 -3.12 5.67 1.28
C GLY A 44 -3.31 4.16 1.36
N THR A 45 -4.29 3.67 0.61
CA THR A 45 -4.79 2.29 0.77
C THR A 45 -3.72 1.22 0.52
N LEU A 46 -2.70 1.48 -0.31
CA LEU A 46 -1.59 0.56 -0.52
C LEU A 46 -0.69 0.44 0.72
N ALA A 47 -0.40 1.57 1.39
CA ALA A 47 0.38 1.56 2.63
C ALA A 47 -0.43 0.97 3.79
N ASP A 48 -1.74 1.22 3.83
CA ASP A 48 -2.65 0.63 4.81
C ASP A 48 -2.72 -0.89 4.65
N ALA A 49 -2.84 -1.38 3.41
CA ALA A 49 -2.84 -2.81 3.10
C ALA A 49 -1.52 -3.50 3.47
N LEU A 50 -0.38 -2.87 3.18
CA LEU A 50 0.93 -3.39 3.59
C LEU A 50 1.05 -3.45 5.12
N SER A 51 0.66 -2.38 5.81
CA SER A 51 0.69 -2.33 7.27
C SER A 51 -0.19 -3.42 7.88
N HIS A 52 -1.41 -3.60 7.35
CA HIS A 52 -2.31 -4.68 7.74
C HIS A 52 -1.68 -6.06 7.52
N ALA A 53 -1.09 -6.30 6.35
CA ALA A 53 -0.47 -7.58 6.02
C ALA A 53 0.71 -7.90 6.96
N LEU A 54 1.52 -6.90 7.33
CA LEU A 54 2.61 -7.06 8.30
C LEU A 54 2.09 -7.34 9.72
N VAL A 55 1.02 -6.66 10.15
CA VAL A 55 0.34 -6.94 11.42
C VAL A 55 -0.22 -8.37 11.42
N LEU A 56 -0.90 -8.78 10.34
CA LEU A 56 -1.47 -10.12 10.22
C LEU A 56 -0.37 -11.18 10.22
N ARG A 57 0.73 -10.95 9.49
CA ARG A 57 1.92 -11.81 9.48
C ARG A 57 2.47 -12.02 10.90
N HIS A 58 2.45 -11.00 11.75
CA HIS A 58 3.00 -11.08 13.09
C HIS A 58 2.02 -11.66 14.12
N THR A 59 0.74 -11.29 14.04
CA THR A 59 -0.26 -11.58 15.08
C THR A 59 -1.09 -12.84 14.79
N ASP A 60 -1.30 -13.19 13.52
CA ASP A 60 -1.95 -14.42 13.09
C ASP A 60 -1.32 -14.93 11.78
N ASN A 61 -0.12 -15.47 11.94
CA ASN A 61 0.66 -15.94 10.82
C ASN A 61 0.00 -17.10 10.06
N ALA A 62 -0.84 -17.90 10.72
CA ALA A 62 -1.57 -18.98 10.08
C ALA A 62 -2.62 -18.43 9.10
N ARG A 63 -3.40 -17.41 9.48
CA ARG A 63 -4.31 -16.70 8.56
C ARG A 63 -3.54 -16.02 7.43
N TYR A 64 -2.45 -15.33 7.75
CA TYR A 64 -1.56 -14.70 6.76
C TYR A 64 -1.13 -15.70 5.68
N ARG A 65 -0.57 -16.86 6.08
CA ARG A 65 -0.13 -17.92 5.17
C ARG A 65 -1.26 -18.48 4.31
N ARG A 66 -2.47 -18.65 4.87
CA ARG A 66 -3.65 -19.09 4.10
C ARG A 66 -4.04 -18.09 3.01
N VAL A 67 -4.05 -16.80 3.33
CA VAL A 67 -4.37 -15.75 2.35
C VAL A 67 -3.33 -15.71 1.24
N LEU A 68 -2.03 -15.75 1.59
CA LEU A 68 -0.95 -15.78 0.60
C LEU A 68 -1.08 -16.97 -0.35
N ASN A 69 -1.35 -18.16 0.18
CA ASN A 69 -1.54 -19.37 -0.64
C ASN A 69 -2.78 -19.27 -1.55
N ALA A 70 -3.84 -18.59 -1.11
CA ALA A 70 -5.02 -18.37 -1.94
C ALA A 70 -4.75 -17.39 -3.10
N LEU A 71 -3.92 -16.37 -2.86
CA LEU A 71 -3.47 -15.45 -3.91
C LEU A 71 -2.51 -16.13 -4.88
N ASP A 72 -1.48 -16.78 -4.35
CA ASP A 72 -0.47 -17.45 -5.15
C ASP A 72 0.16 -18.64 -4.39
N PRO A 73 -0.20 -19.89 -4.73
CA PRO A 73 0.36 -21.08 -4.11
C PRO A 73 1.88 -21.22 -4.24
N GLN A 74 2.49 -20.56 -5.24
CA GLN A 74 3.94 -20.61 -5.48
C GLN A 74 4.71 -19.48 -4.77
N LEU A 75 4.02 -18.56 -4.11
CA LEU A 75 4.64 -17.36 -3.53
C LEU A 75 5.67 -17.69 -2.45
N ALA A 76 5.44 -18.74 -1.67
CA ALA A 76 6.36 -19.13 -0.60
C ALA A 76 7.73 -19.59 -1.13
N SER A 77 7.78 -20.13 -2.34
CA SER A 77 9.00 -20.53 -3.06
C SER A 77 9.44 -19.50 -4.10
N HIS A 78 8.89 -18.28 -4.07
CA HIS A 78 9.30 -17.25 -5.00
C HIS A 78 10.75 -16.83 -4.68
N PRO A 79 11.70 -16.85 -5.64
CA PRO A 79 13.12 -16.65 -5.36
C PRO A 79 13.41 -15.36 -4.58
N LEU A 80 12.72 -14.28 -4.95
CA LEU A 80 12.87 -12.99 -4.26
C LEU A 80 12.36 -13.01 -2.81
N VAL A 81 11.29 -13.76 -2.52
CA VAL A 81 10.75 -13.87 -1.17
C VAL A 81 11.73 -14.60 -0.26
N GLU A 82 12.39 -15.64 -0.77
CA GLU A 82 13.43 -16.38 -0.05
C GLU A 82 14.71 -15.55 0.13
N GLU A 83 15.15 -14.83 -0.90
CA GLU A 83 16.42 -14.09 -0.89
C GLU A 83 16.37 -12.85 0.02
N ILE A 84 15.34 -12.02 -0.16
CA ILE A 84 15.28 -10.68 0.44
C ILE A 84 14.12 -10.53 1.43
N GLY A 85 13.23 -11.49 1.50
CA GLY A 85 11.95 -11.37 2.20
C GLY A 85 11.87 -12.19 3.48
N GLY A 86 10.67 -12.67 3.77
CA GLY A 86 10.35 -13.59 4.85
C GLY A 86 8.85 -13.74 5.04
N LEU A 87 8.43 -14.87 5.60
CA LEU A 87 7.02 -15.16 5.87
C LEU A 87 6.71 -15.37 7.35
N ASP A 88 7.72 -15.58 8.19
CA ASP A 88 7.56 -15.82 9.62
C ASP A 88 7.29 -14.52 10.40
N PRO A 89 6.68 -14.60 11.60
CA PRO A 89 6.57 -13.46 12.49
C PRO A 89 7.94 -12.81 12.77
N PHE A 90 7.92 -11.51 13.05
CA PHE A 90 9.12 -10.76 13.42
C PHE A 90 9.63 -11.16 14.82
N GLU A 91 10.86 -11.65 14.91
CA GLU A 91 11.55 -11.96 16.17
C GLU A 91 12.37 -10.76 16.63
N VAL A 92 13.14 -10.15 15.74
CA VAL A 92 13.90 -8.92 16.04
C VAL A 92 12.99 -7.70 15.96
N GLY A 93 12.09 -7.68 14.99
CA GLY A 93 11.28 -6.51 14.66
C GLY A 93 11.94 -5.61 13.62
N LEU A 94 11.19 -4.60 13.20
CA LEU A 94 11.61 -3.62 12.21
C LEU A 94 12.02 -2.31 12.87
N TYR A 95 12.92 -1.61 12.20
CA TYR A 95 13.20 -0.19 12.42
C TYR A 95 12.44 0.62 11.36
N GLY A 96 11.58 1.54 11.76
CA GLY A 96 10.90 2.42 10.82
C GLY A 96 11.76 3.65 10.50
N CYS A 97 12.02 3.92 9.22
CA CYS A 97 12.71 5.13 8.79
C CYS A 97 11.97 5.69 7.58
N SER A 98 11.08 6.65 7.81
CA SER A 98 10.14 7.13 6.79
C SER A 98 10.05 8.64 6.78
N GLU A 99 9.81 9.23 5.61
CA GLU A 99 9.54 10.67 5.48
C GLU A 99 8.39 11.10 6.41
N MET A 100 7.36 10.26 6.48
CA MET A 100 6.10 10.55 7.15
C MET A 100 5.70 9.40 8.05
N LEU A 101 5.28 9.76 9.27
CA LEU A 101 4.68 8.83 10.24
C LEU A 101 3.15 8.97 10.21
N ASN A 102 2.47 7.83 10.12
CA ASN A 102 1.02 7.74 9.90
C ASN A 102 0.40 6.58 10.69
N GLU A 103 -0.89 6.32 10.45
CA GLU A 103 -1.65 5.25 11.08
C GLU A 103 -1.03 3.84 10.93
N GLY A 104 -0.42 3.56 9.78
CA GLY A 104 0.31 2.30 9.57
C GLY A 104 1.40 2.09 10.61
N PHE A 105 2.25 3.10 10.81
CA PHE A 105 3.31 3.06 11.82
C PHE A 105 2.76 2.93 13.25
N ARG A 106 1.68 3.63 13.60
CA ARG A 106 1.03 3.43 14.91
C ARG A 106 0.67 1.96 15.12
N ARG A 107 -0.02 1.35 14.16
CA ARG A 107 -0.48 -0.04 14.28
C ARG A 107 0.68 -1.03 14.31
N LEU A 108 1.75 -0.78 13.55
CA LEU A 108 2.96 -1.61 13.56
C LEU A 108 3.72 -1.52 14.89
N VAL A 109 3.77 -0.34 15.53
CA VAL A 109 4.36 -0.18 16.87
C VAL A 109 3.50 -0.88 17.93
N GLN A 110 2.18 -0.61 17.95
CA GLN A 110 1.24 -1.20 18.92
C GLN A 110 1.20 -2.73 18.89
N THR A 111 1.54 -3.35 17.76
CA THR A 111 1.53 -4.80 17.58
C THR A 111 2.91 -5.43 17.77
N GLY A 112 3.95 -4.64 18.03
CA GLY A 112 5.32 -5.13 18.24
C GLY A 112 6.07 -5.49 16.96
N VAL A 113 5.53 -5.14 15.78
CA VAL A 113 6.23 -5.31 14.49
C VAL A 113 7.40 -4.33 14.38
N ILE A 114 7.17 -3.06 14.75
CA ILE A 114 8.24 -2.05 14.86
C ILE A 114 8.68 -2.00 16.32
N ARG A 115 9.91 -2.44 16.57
CA ARG A 115 10.54 -2.44 17.90
C ARG A 115 12.06 -2.52 17.86
N ARG A 116 12.66 -2.74 16.68
CA ARG A 116 14.11 -2.79 16.55
C ARG A 116 14.66 -1.37 16.71
N LYS A 117 15.36 -1.16 17.82
CA LYS A 117 15.99 0.12 18.13
C LYS A 117 17.30 0.31 17.36
N VAL A 118 17.61 1.57 17.06
CA VAL A 118 18.89 2.07 16.56
C VAL A 118 19.39 3.18 17.48
N HIS A 119 20.69 3.47 17.43
CA HIS A 119 21.31 4.53 18.24
C HIS A 119 22.19 5.42 17.36
N ASP A 120 22.39 6.68 17.79
CA ASP A 120 23.24 7.65 17.08
C ASP A 120 24.74 7.53 17.41
N ASP A 121 25.13 6.51 18.17
CA ASP A 121 26.52 6.20 18.48
C ASP A 121 27.05 5.19 17.46
N LEU A 122 27.96 5.67 16.61
CA LEU A 122 28.60 4.87 15.57
C LEU A 122 29.35 3.67 16.14
N ALA A 123 30.08 3.84 17.24
CA ALA A 123 30.87 2.76 17.82
C ALA A 123 29.97 1.69 18.42
N LEU A 124 28.85 2.08 19.05
CA LEU A 124 27.83 1.15 19.52
C LEU A 124 27.22 0.37 18.35
N MET A 125 26.78 1.06 17.29
CA MET A 125 26.18 0.39 16.12
C MET A 125 27.18 -0.53 15.40
N GLN A 126 28.48 -0.20 15.37
CA GLN A 126 29.53 -1.07 14.85
C GLN A 126 29.71 -2.34 15.70
N ARG A 127 29.64 -2.24 17.03
CA ARG A 127 29.70 -3.41 17.93
C ARG A 127 28.47 -4.31 17.79
N ILE A 128 27.28 -3.73 17.60
CA ILE A 128 26.08 -4.48 17.24
C ILE A 128 26.28 -5.25 15.94
N GLU A 129 26.78 -4.58 14.91
CA GLU A 129 26.92 -5.18 13.58
C GLU A 129 27.92 -6.35 13.56
N ASN A 130 29.08 -6.19 14.21
CA ASN A 130 30.14 -7.20 14.18
C ASN A 130 30.00 -8.27 15.28
N GLY A 131 28.93 -8.23 16.09
CA GLY A 131 28.67 -9.18 17.16
C GLY A 131 29.60 -9.06 18.38
N SER A 132 30.31 -7.94 18.53
CA SER A 132 31.16 -7.64 19.70
C SER A 132 30.42 -6.83 20.78
N THR A 133 29.09 -6.94 20.84
CA THR A 133 28.26 -6.22 21.80
C THR A 133 28.61 -6.57 23.24
N LEU A 134 28.68 -5.54 24.07
CA LEU A 134 28.81 -5.66 25.51
C LEU A 134 27.44 -5.61 26.17
N SER A 135 27.32 -6.10 27.41
CA SER A 135 26.07 -5.97 28.18
C SER A 135 25.63 -4.52 28.36
N ILE A 136 26.59 -3.58 28.44
CA ILE A 136 26.30 -2.14 28.50
C ILE A 136 25.70 -1.62 27.18
N ASP A 137 26.11 -2.16 26.03
CA ASP A 137 25.55 -1.73 24.72
C ASP A 137 24.07 -2.08 24.62
N HIS A 138 23.68 -3.27 25.10
CA HIS A 138 22.27 -3.66 25.16
C HIS A 138 21.47 -2.78 26.11
N ALA A 139 22.03 -2.43 27.27
CA ALA A 139 21.38 -1.54 28.23
C ALA A 139 21.23 -0.11 27.67
N THR A 140 22.27 0.42 27.01
CA THR A 140 22.22 1.73 26.35
C THR A 140 21.21 1.73 25.21
N LEU A 141 21.23 0.73 24.32
CA LEU A 141 20.27 0.64 23.23
C LEU A 141 18.83 0.53 23.74
N GLU A 142 18.59 -0.21 24.83
CA GLU A 142 17.26 -0.32 25.41
C GLU A 142 16.79 1.00 26.02
N ALA A 143 17.67 1.72 26.72
CA ALA A 143 17.32 2.96 27.40
C ALA A 143 17.21 4.17 26.45
N GLU A 144 18.06 4.25 25.42
CA GLU A 144 18.26 5.46 24.61
C GLU A 144 17.95 5.24 23.12
N GLY A 145 17.75 3.99 22.70
CA GLY A 145 17.55 3.66 21.30
C GLY A 145 16.15 4.02 20.77
N GLU A 146 16.10 4.36 19.49
CA GLU A 146 14.89 4.76 18.78
C GLU A 146 14.50 3.69 17.77
N TYR A 147 13.22 3.33 17.68
CA TYR A 147 12.73 2.33 16.72
C TYR A 147 11.98 2.96 15.53
N LEU A 148 11.72 4.27 15.57
CA LEU A 148 10.98 4.96 14.53
C LEU A 148 11.55 6.36 14.27
N HIS A 149 12.01 6.58 13.05
CA HIS A 149 12.43 7.89 12.56
C HIS A 149 11.44 8.45 11.54
N GLY A 150 11.09 9.72 11.72
CA GLY A 150 10.13 10.47 10.90
C GLY A 150 10.62 11.88 10.58
N ALA A 151 10.19 12.49 9.47
CA ALA A 151 10.39 13.94 9.25
C ALA A 151 9.14 14.76 9.60
N PHE A 152 7.95 14.22 9.39
CA PHE A 152 6.70 14.83 9.84
C PHE A 152 5.61 13.81 10.15
N TYR A 153 4.56 14.27 10.82
CA TYR A 153 3.37 13.50 11.16
C TYR A 153 2.22 13.84 10.21
N LEU A 154 1.50 12.83 9.74
CA LEU A 154 0.25 13.01 9.01
C LEU A 154 -0.65 11.80 9.23
N GLY A 155 -1.77 12.00 9.93
CA GLY A 155 -2.66 10.90 10.29
C GLY A 155 -4.06 11.35 10.68
N SER A 156 -4.82 10.44 11.29
CA SER A 156 -6.16 10.70 11.77
C SER A 156 -6.15 11.40 13.15
N PRO A 157 -7.30 11.90 13.64
CA PRO A 157 -7.43 12.35 15.04
C PRO A 157 -6.98 11.29 16.06
N GLU A 158 -7.23 10.01 15.79
CA GLU A 158 -6.84 8.89 16.64
C GLU A 158 -5.30 8.70 16.65
N PHE A 159 -4.63 8.92 15.51
CA PHE A 159 -3.18 8.92 15.42
C PHE A 159 -2.57 10.03 16.28
N TYR A 160 -3.11 11.24 16.18
CA TYR A 160 -2.63 12.36 16.98
C TYR A 160 -2.94 12.21 18.46
N GLU A 161 -4.01 11.51 18.82
CA GLU A 161 -4.31 11.15 20.22
C GLU A 161 -3.30 10.15 20.77
N TRP A 162 -2.97 9.11 19.99
CA TRP A 162 -1.93 8.16 20.36
C TRP A 162 -0.60 8.85 20.64
N LEU A 163 -0.13 9.73 19.74
CA LEU A 163 1.10 10.50 19.96
C LEU A 163 1.07 11.35 21.24
N ARG A 164 -0.09 11.90 21.61
CA ARG A 164 -0.26 12.73 22.82
C ARG A 164 -0.28 11.92 24.11
N THR A 165 -0.63 10.64 24.03
CA THR A 165 -0.84 9.75 25.18
C THR A 165 0.24 8.69 25.32
N LEU A 166 1.25 8.69 24.44
CA LEU A 166 2.41 7.80 24.53
C LEU A 166 3.13 7.95 25.90
N PRO A 167 3.48 6.83 26.54
CA PRO A 167 4.44 6.80 27.64
C PRO A 167 5.76 7.49 27.27
N ASP A 168 6.46 8.05 28.27
CA ASP A 168 7.67 8.85 28.03
C ASP A 168 8.81 8.05 27.36
N ASP A 169 8.93 6.75 27.66
CA ASP A 169 9.90 5.83 27.07
C ASP A 169 9.56 5.51 25.60
N GLU A 170 8.31 5.19 25.28
CA GLU A 170 7.88 4.98 23.90
C GLU A 170 7.95 6.27 23.06
N ARG A 171 7.62 7.42 23.66
CA ARG A 171 7.72 8.72 23.00
C ARG A 171 9.17 9.07 22.68
N SER A 172 10.09 8.80 23.61
CA SER A 172 11.53 9.04 23.42
C SER A 172 12.13 8.10 22.36
N ALA A 173 11.51 6.96 22.09
CA ALA A 173 11.93 6.04 21.03
C ALA A 173 11.47 6.44 19.61
N ILE A 174 10.76 7.57 19.46
CA ILE A 174 10.38 8.17 18.17
C ILE A 174 11.27 9.40 17.90
N GLY A 175 12.25 9.23 17.02
CA GLY A 175 13.20 10.27 16.62
C GLY A 175 12.71 11.09 15.43
N MET A 176 12.30 12.35 15.65
CA MET A 176 11.95 13.24 14.53
C MET A 176 13.20 13.91 13.95
N ARG A 177 13.52 13.60 12.69
CA ARG A 177 14.76 13.99 12.00
C ARG A 177 14.51 14.97 10.86
N ARG A 178 15.58 15.59 10.36
CA ARG A 178 15.48 16.48 9.19
C ARG A 178 15.14 15.66 7.95
N ILE A 179 14.34 16.23 7.05
CA ILE A 179 13.99 15.56 5.78
C ILE A 179 15.22 15.17 4.96
N SER A 180 16.30 15.96 5.02
CA SER A 180 17.56 15.67 4.33
C SER A 180 18.24 14.40 4.84
N GLU A 181 18.11 14.10 6.14
CA GLU A 181 18.65 12.90 6.77
C GLU A 181 17.79 11.67 6.44
N ILE A 182 16.46 11.81 6.46
CA ILE A 182 15.55 10.71 6.16
C ILE A 182 15.59 10.30 4.68
N ASN A 183 15.56 11.29 3.78
CA ASN A 183 15.39 11.01 2.36
C ASN A 183 16.72 10.73 1.66
N GLN A 184 17.87 11.12 2.21
CA GLN A 184 19.16 11.00 1.53
C GLN A 184 20.15 10.23 2.39
N LEU A 185 20.96 9.39 1.74
CA LEU A 185 22.06 8.68 2.40
C LEU A 185 23.36 9.48 2.39
N TYR A 186 23.56 10.28 1.35
CA TYR A 186 24.77 11.08 1.17
C TYR A 186 24.61 12.46 1.80
N GLY A 187 25.70 13.01 2.33
CA GLY A 187 25.74 14.35 2.92
C GLY A 187 25.45 14.41 4.42
N GLY A 188 25.14 13.27 5.06
CA GLY A 188 24.96 13.10 6.50
C GLY A 188 26.00 12.16 7.11
N ASN A 189 25.58 11.38 8.12
CA ASN A 189 26.44 10.37 8.74
C ASN A 189 26.27 9.03 8.02
N GLU A 190 26.77 8.96 6.78
CA GLU A 190 26.56 7.82 5.89
C GLU A 190 26.92 6.48 6.54
N THR A 191 28.06 6.41 7.25
CA THR A 191 28.51 5.17 7.90
C THR A 191 27.51 4.69 8.95
N LEU A 192 27.01 5.60 9.77
CA LEU A 192 26.00 5.29 10.78
C LEU A 192 24.69 4.86 10.13
N GLU A 193 24.19 5.64 9.17
CA GLU A 193 22.91 5.38 8.51
C GLU A 193 22.93 4.02 7.78
N ARG A 194 24.07 3.60 7.21
CA ARG A 194 24.24 2.26 6.62
C ARG A 194 24.08 1.16 7.66
N LEU A 195 24.62 1.34 8.88
CA LEU A 195 24.48 0.38 9.98
C LEU A 195 23.06 0.34 10.54
N GLN A 196 22.36 1.47 10.52
CA GLN A 196 20.97 1.56 10.98
C GLN A 196 19.98 0.98 9.95
N ARG A 197 20.19 1.26 8.65
CA ARG A 197 19.26 0.96 7.54
C ARG A 197 19.49 -0.41 6.88
N ARG A 198 19.61 -1.46 7.69
CA ARG A 198 19.82 -2.84 7.22
C ARG A 198 18.60 -3.42 6.52
N HIS A 199 18.84 -4.27 5.51
CA HIS A 199 17.79 -4.94 4.73
C HIS A 199 16.61 -4.03 4.33
N ALA A 200 16.88 -2.76 4.01
CA ALA A 200 15.84 -1.74 3.90
C ALA A 200 14.87 -2.01 2.74
N ARG A 201 13.58 -1.82 2.99
CA ARG A 201 12.52 -1.86 1.97
C ARG A 201 11.85 -0.51 1.88
N PHE A 202 12.00 0.11 0.71
CA PHE A 202 11.42 1.40 0.41
C PHE A 202 10.22 1.23 -0.51
N PHE A 203 9.02 1.30 0.06
CA PHE A 203 7.76 1.11 -0.66
C PHE A 203 7.19 2.45 -1.10
N ASN A 204 7.05 2.62 -2.41
CA ASN A 204 6.46 3.81 -3.00
C ASN A 204 5.37 3.43 -4.01
N SER A 205 4.27 4.19 -4.04
CA SER A 205 3.26 4.02 -5.07
C SER A 205 3.69 4.73 -6.36
N CYS A 206 3.43 4.15 -7.52
CA CYS A 206 3.46 4.84 -8.80
C CYS A 206 2.12 4.73 -9.52
N MET A 207 1.87 5.61 -10.49
CA MET A 207 0.65 5.60 -11.30
C MET A 207 0.73 4.50 -12.36
N MET A 208 1.87 4.42 -13.04
CA MET A 208 2.13 3.51 -14.17
C MET A 208 3.60 3.10 -14.19
N ALA A 209 3.87 2.01 -14.91
CA ALA A 209 5.21 1.55 -15.21
C ALA A 209 5.30 1.09 -16.67
N THR A 210 6.45 1.27 -17.31
CA THR A 210 6.69 0.70 -18.64
C THR A 210 7.20 -0.73 -18.54
N ALA A 211 7.01 -1.54 -19.59
CA ALA A 211 7.54 -2.90 -19.67
C ALA A 211 9.07 -2.97 -19.60
N LEU A 212 9.76 -1.84 -19.85
CA LEU A 212 11.21 -1.71 -19.70
C LEU A 212 11.63 -1.23 -18.29
N GLY A 213 10.67 -0.92 -17.41
CA GLY A 213 10.93 -0.56 -16.01
C GLY A 213 11.12 0.93 -15.74
N ALA A 214 10.60 1.83 -16.59
CA ALA A 214 10.48 3.26 -16.21
C ALA A 214 9.17 3.47 -15.43
N ALA A 215 9.18 4.25 -14.35
CA ALA A 215 7.98 4.56 -13.57
C ALA A 215 7.46 5.98 -13.82
N VAL A 216 6.15 6.14 -13.67
CA VAL A 216 5.43 7.41 -13.79
C VAL A 216 4.61 7.62 -12.52
N SER A 217 4.81 8.75 -11.83
CA SER A 217 4.22 9.00 -10.52
C SER A 217 3.64 10.41 -10.34
N ASP A 218 3.93 11.35 -11.25
CA ASP A 218 3.68 12.78 -11.00
C ASP A 218 2.89 13.50 -12.10
N ALA A 219 2.93 13.04 -13.35
CA ALA A 219 2.27 13.73 -14.46
C ALA A 219 1.67 12.78 -15.51
N LEU A 220 0.67 13.31 -16.23
CA LEU A 220 0.04 12.69 -17.38
C LEU A 220 0.85 12.93 -18.67
N ASP A 221 0.51 12.21 -19.73
CA ASP A 221 1.16 12.28 -21.05
C ASP A 221 1.00 13.64 -21.74
N ASP A 222 -0.06 14.38 -21.40
CA ASP A 222 -0.29 15.76 -21.83
C ASP A 222 0.36 16.83 -20.93
N GLY A 223 1.21 16.42 -20.00
CA GLY A 223 1.99 17.31 -19.13
C GLY A 223 1.21 17.85 -17.92
N ARG A 224 -0.05 17.46 -17.71
CA ARG A 224 -0.78 17.82 -16.48
C ARG A 224 -0.16 17.14 -15.27
N VAL A 225 0.22 17.95 -14.28
CA VAL A 225 0.75 17.48 -13.00
C VAL A 225 -0.40 16.97 -12.12
N VAL A 226 -0.27 15.74 -11.64
CA VAL A 226 -1.19 15.06 -10.71
C VAL A 226 -0.74 15.24 -9.27
N SER A 227 0.57 15.10 -9.01
CA SER A 227 1.18 15.21 -7.69
C SER A 227 2.64 15.61 -7.78
N GLY A 228 3.22 16.09 -6.68
CA GLY A 228 4.68 16.20 -6.58
C GLY A 228 5.33 14.82 -6.42
N VAL A 229 6.59 14.70 -6.83
CA VAL A 229 7.36 13.44 -6.70
C VAL A 229 7.71 13.12 -5.24
N GLY A 230 7.91 14.15 -4.41
CA GLY A 230 8.36 13.98 -3.02
C GLY A 230 9.71 13.25 -2.92
N GLY A 231 9.89 12.47 -1.86
CA GLY A 231 11.10 11.66 -1.64
C GLY A 231 11.24 10.40 -2.50
N GLN A 232 10.31 10.09 -3.42
CA GLN A 232 10.30 8.81 -4.14
C GLN A 232 11.63 8.55 -4.86
N TYR A 233 12.13 9.53 -5.63
CA TYR A 233 13.42 9.39 -6.31
C TYR A 233 14.55 9.13 -5.32
N ASN A 234 14.54 9.81 -4.17
CA ASN A 234 15.60 9.70 -3.19
C ASN A 234 15.65 8.31 -2.55
N PHE A 235 14.50 7.74 -2.19
CA PHE A 235 14.43 6.37 -1.66
C PHE A 235 14.80 5.31 -2.71
N VAL A 236 14.42 5.52 -3.98
CA VAL A 236 14.88 4.67 -5.09
C VAL A 236 16.40 4.72 -5.19
N ALA A 237 17.00 5.91 -5.26
CA ALA A 237 18.45 6.07 -5.34
C ALA A 237 19.17 5.49 -4.12
N MET A 238 18.61 5.67 -2.92
CA MET A 238 19.13 5.10 -1.68
C MET A 238 19.13 3.57 -1.70
N ALA A 239 18.08 2.94 -2.24
CA ALA A 239 18.01 1.48 -2.38
C ALA A 239 19.15 0.91 -3.24
N HIS A 240 19.58 1.65 -4.27
CA HIS A 240 20.72 1.25 -5.11
C HIS A 240 22.06 1.47 -4.41
N ALA A 241 22.15 2.41 -3.47
CA ALA A 241 23.36 2.72 -2.71
C ALA A 241 23.58 1.81 -1.49
N LEU A 242 22.51 1.25 -0.92
CA LEU A 242 22.54 0.31 0.20
C LEU A 242 22.56 -1.14 -0.32
N PRO A 243 23.60 -1.95 -0.03
CA PRO A 243 23.77 -3.28 -0.64
C PRO A 243 22.57 -4.23 -0.45
N GLU A 244 21.94 -4.22 0.72
CA GLU A 244 20.85 -5.12 1.09
C GLU A 244 19.45 -4.50 0.90
N ALA A 245 19.40 -3.25 0.43
CA ALA A 245 18.17 -2.52 0.28
C ALA A 245 17.54 -2.77 -1.09
N ARG A 246 16.21 -2.62 -1.12
CA ARG A 246 15.41 -2.78 -2.34
C ARG A 246 14.35 -1.69 -2.42
N SER A 247 14.19 -1.15 -3.61
CA SER A 247 13.13 -0.22 -3.97
C SER A 247 11.95 -1.02 -4.54
N VAL A 248 10.76 -0.82 -3.96
CA VAL A 248 9.54 -1.51 -4.38
C VAL A 248 8.52 -0.46 -4.84
N LEU A 249 8.20 -0.49 -6.14
CA LEU A 249 7.19 0.37 -6.74
C LEU A 249 5.87 -0.37 -6.89
N MET A 250 4.87 0.10 -6.17
CA MET A 250 3.53 -0.49 -6.09
C MET A 250 2.54 0.26 -6.98
N PHE A 251 1.74 -0.45 -7.75
CA PHE A 251 0.70 0.15 -8.59
C PHE A 251 -0.42 -0.86 -8.83
N ARG A 252 -1.60 -0.38 -9.23
CA ARG A 252 -2.69 -1.27 -9.67
C ARG A 252 -2.45 -1.66 -11.12
N ALA A 253 -2.70 -2.89 -11.54
CA ALA A 253 -2.38 -3.39 -12.87
C ALA A 253 -3.17 -2.68 -13.98
N ALA A 254 -4.39 -2.24 -13.68
CA ALA A 254 -5.25 -1.49 -14.59
C ALA A 254 -6.02 -0.36 -13.88
N ARG A 255 -6.50 0.59 -14.67
CA ARG A 255 -7.34 1.71 -14.24
C ARG A 255 -8.55 1.88 -15.15
N ASP A 256 -9.56 2.59 -14.66
CA ASP A 256 -10.59 3.16 -15.54
C ASP A 256 -10.07 4.47 -16.14
N ASP A 257 -10.18 4.60 -17.45
CA ASP A 257 -9.82 5.77 -18.23
C ASP A 257 -10.99 6.12 -19.15
N LYS A 258 -11.79 7.12 -18.75
CA LYS A 258 -12.98 7.58 -19.48
C LYS A 258 -13.99 6.44 -19.74
N GLY A 259 -14.20 5.56 -18.76
CA GLY A 259 -15.12 4.42 -18.86
C GLY A 259 -14.56 3.24 -19.63
N GLN A 260 -13.28 3.27 -20.00
CA GLN A 260 -12.57 2.14 -20.60
C GLN A 260 -11.48 1.66 -19.67
N ARG A 261 -11.35 0.34 -19.52
CA ARG A 261 -10.27 -0.24 -18.72
C ARG A 261 -8.96 -0.14 -19.50
N ALA A 262 -7.92 0.37 -18.86
CA ALA A 262 -6.59 0.55 -19.45
C ALA A 262 -5.50 -0.03 -18.55
N SER A 263 -4.54 -0.75 -19.13
CA SER A 263 -3.36 -1.23 -18.40
C SER A 263 -2.50 -0.09 -17.89
N ASN A 264 -1.99 -0.24 -16.68
CA ASN A 264 -0.94 0.59 -16.08
C ASN A 264 0.46 0.03 -16.31
N VAL A 265 0.59 -1.21 -16.81
CA VAL A 265 1.80 -1.68 -17.48
C VAL A 265 1.75 -1.21 -18.93
N ARG A 266 2.55 -0.20 -19.25
CA ARG A 266 2.58 0.47 -20.57
C ARG A 266 3.76 -0.03 -21.40
N TRP A 267 3.66 0.04 -22.71
CA TRP A 267 4.85 -0.10 -23.55
C TRP A 267 5.72 1.17 -23.48
N ASN A 268 5.08 2.34 -23.64
CA ASN A 268 5.69 3.66 -23.56
C ASN A 268 4.75 4.67 -22.88
N TYR A 269 5.30 5.74 -22.31
CA TYR A 269 4.54 6.86 -21.75
C TYR A 269 5.29 8.18 -21.92
N GLY A 270 4.56 9.30 -22.00
CA GLY A 270 5.13 10.63 -22.30
C GLY A 270 5.88 11.30 -21.14
N HIS A 271 5.80 10.73 -19.93
CA HIS A 271 6.47 11.24 -18.73
C HIS A 271 7.27 10.13 -18.05
N THR A 272 8.31 10.50 -17.29
CA THR A 272 9.13 9.55 -16.53
C THR A 272 9.60 10.19 -15.23
N THR A 273 9.23 9.58 -14.11
CA THR A 273 9.68 9.98 -12.77
C THR A 273 10.92 9.21 -12.37
N ILE A 274 10.87 7.88 -12.51
CA ILE A 274 12.00 6.99 -12.22
C ILE A 274 12.49 6.38 -13.53
N PRO A 275 13.70 6.71 -14.00
CA PRO A 275 14.24 6.17 -15.23
C PRO A 275 14.52 4.68 -15.08
N ARG A 276 14.39 3.92 -16.18
CA ARG A 276 14.59 2.45 -16.19
C ARG A 276 15.94 1.96 -15.65
N HIS A 277 16.96 2.81 -15.63
CA HIS A 277 18.28 2.48 -15.10
C HIS A 277 18.26 2.30 -13.58
N LEU A 278 17.24 2.84 -12.90
CA LEU A 278 17.00 2.68 -11.47
C LEU A 278 15.89 1.64 -11.18
N ARG A 279 15.46 0.87 -12.20
CA ARG A 279 14.46 -0.19 -12.01
C ARG A 279 14.93 -1.20 -10.97
N ASP A 280 14.01 -1.62 -10.13
CA ASP A 280 14.22 -2.63 -9.10
C ASP A 280 13.00 -3.54 -9.05
N ILE A 281 12.15 -3.47 -8.03
CA ILE A 281 10.96 -4.33 -7.91
C ILE A 281 9.71 -3.55 -8.28
N TYR A 282 8.87 -4.16 -9.11
CA TYR A 282 7.52 -3.70 -9.42
C TYR A 282 6.49 -4.70 -8.90
N LEU A 283 5.40 -4.18 -8.32
CA LEU A 283 4.42 -5.01 -7.65
C LEU A 283 3.02 -4.49 -7.91
N ASN A 284 2.11 -5.39 -8.29
CA ASN A 284 0.69 -5.13 -8.38
C ASN A 284 -0.15 -6.31 -7.87
N GLU A 285 -1.47 -6.25 -8.00
CA GLU A 285 -2.39 -7.25 -7.47
C GLU A 285 -2.20 -8.68 -8.04
N TYR A 286 -1.37 -8.84 -9.07
CA TYR A 286 -1.10 -10.11 -9.73
C TYR A 286 0.26 -10.71 -9.41
N GLY A 287 1.15 -9.97 -8.72
CA GLY A 287 2.39 -10.51 -8.20
C GLY A 287 3.57 -9.54 -8.23
N ILE A 288 4.76 -10.13 -8.29
CA ILE A 288 6.05 -9.46 -8.11
C ILE A 288 6.86 -9.59 -9.42
N ALA A 289 7.39 -8.47 -9.89
CA ALA A 289 8.32 -8.40 -11.02
C ALA A 289 9.66 -7.83 -10.53
N ASP A 290 10.67 -8.70 -10.40
CA ASP A 290 12.05 -8.26 -10.15
C ASP A 290 12.70 -7.87 -11.48
N LEU A 291 13.16 -6.63 -11.61
CA LEU A 291 13.81 -6.11 -12.81
C LEU A 291 15.28 -5.72 -12.59
N ARG A 292 15.80 -5.81 -11.37
CA ARG A 292 17.15 -5.34 -11.05
C ARG A 292 18.18 -6.18 -11.83
N ALA A 293 19.08 -5.51 -12.53
CA ALA A 293 20.13 -6.13 -13.35
C ALA A 293 19.65 -7.08 -14.47
N LEU A 294 18.34 -7.14 -14.76
CA LEU A 294 17.82 -7.98 -15.84
C LEU A 294 18.07 -7.37 -17.22
N THR A 295 18.02 -8.21 -18.25
CA THR A 295 18.01 -7.75 -19.65
C THR A 295 16.65 -7.15 -20.01
N ASP A 296 16.57 -6.38 -21.10
CA ASP A 296 15.27 -5.87 -21.57
C ASP A 296 14.28 -7.00 -21.90
N ASP A 297 14.77 -8.15 -22.39
CA ASP A 297 13.96 -9.33 -22.70
C ASP A 297 13.30 -9.92 -21.44
N ASP A 298 14.09 -10.09 -20.39
CA ASP A 298 13.60 -10.64 -19.12
C ASP A 298 12.72 -9.62 -18.37
N CYS A 299 13.01 -8.32 -18.47
CA CYS A 299 12.13 -7.28 -17.89
C CYS A 299 10.75 -7.26 -18.53
N VAL A 300 10.66 -7.35 -19.86
CA VAL A 300 9.39 -7.40 -20.56
C VAL A 300 8.56 -8.60 -20.09
N GLN A 301 9.21 -9.76 -19.88
CA GLN A 301 8.52 -10.95 -19.40
C GLN A 301 8.03 -10.80 -17.96
N ALA A 302 8.89 -10.31 -17.05
CA ALA A 302 8.51 -10.07 -15.67
C ALA A 302 7.34 -9.08 -15.55
N MET A 303 7.39 -7.96 -16.29
CA MET A 303 6.30 -6.98 -16.31
C MET A 303 5.03 -7.51 -16.97
N THR A 304 5.15 -8.35 -18.00
CA THR A 304 3.99 -8.99 -18.62
C THR A 304 3.33 -9.99 -17.67
N ALA A 305 4.13 -10.72 -16.87
CA ALA A 305 3.62 -11.69 -15.91
C ALA A 305 2.76 -11.08 -14.80
N ILE A 306 2.90 -9.77 -14.54
CA ILE A 306 2.04 -9.02 -13.61
C ILE A 306 1.02 -8.13 -14.36
N THR A 307 0.93 -8.18 -15.69
CA THR A 307 -0.07 -7.42 -16.44
C THR A 307 -1.44 -8.11 -16.37
N GLU A 308 -2.54 -7.36 -16.31
CA GLU A 308 -3.89 -7.94 -16.37
C GLU A 308 -4.10 -8.68 -17.70
N ALA A 309 -4.68 -9.88 -17.65
CA ALA A 309 -4.69 -10.85 -18.74
C ALA A 309 -5.12 -10.29 -20.11
N PRO A 310 -6.20 -9.49 -20.23
CA PRO A 310 -6.63 -8.95 -21.53
C PRO A 310 -5.61 -8.02 -22.21
N PHE A 311 -4.65 -7.46 -21.45
CA PHE A 311 -3.64 -6.54 -21.99
C PHE A 311 -2.29 -7.19 -22.29
N GLN A 312 -2.07 -8.45 -21.87
CA GLN A 312 -0.78 -9.13 -22.04
C GLN A 312 -0.41 -9.33 -23.51
N ALA A 313 -1.33 -9.84 -24.33
CA ALA A 313 -1.09 -10.12 -25.75
C ALA A 313 -0.67 -8.85 -26.52
N GLY A 314 -1.37 -7.73 -26.28
CA GLY A 314 -1.05 -6.45 -26.91
C GLY A 314 0.30 -5.86 -26.46
N LEU A 315 0.71 -6.12 -25.22
CA LEU A 315 2.03 -5.73 -24.71
C LEU A 315 3.14 -6.55 -25.36
N LEU A 316 2.98 -7.88 -25.43
CA LEU A 316 3.92 -8.79 -26.08
C LEU A 316 4.08 -8.49 -27.57
N GLN A 317 2.97 -8.20 -28.27
CA GLN A 317 3.00 -7.83 -29.69
C GLN A 317 3.90 -6.61 -29.92
N GLN A 318 3.80 -5.58 -29.07
CA GLN A 318 4.66 -4.40 -29.15
C GLN A 318 6.13 -4.73 -28.86
N ALA A 319 6.38 -5.63 -27.90
CA ALA A 319 7.74 -6.08 -27.57
C ALA A 319 8.40 -6.85 -28.72
N TYR A 320 7.65 -7.75 -29.36
CA TYR A 320 8.11 -8.48 -30.55
C TYR A 320 8.40 -7.54 -31.72
N ALA A 321 7.46 -6.63 -32.02
CA ALA A 321 7.64 -5.64 -33.09
C ALA A 321 8.87 -4.76 -32.87
N SER A 322 9.17 -4.44 -31.60
CA SER A 322 10.32 -3.62 -31.21
C SER A 322 11.62 -4.41 -31.01
N ARG A 323 11.62 -5.72 -31.28
CA ARG A 323 12.77 -6.63 -31.10
C ARG A 323 13.33 -6.63 -29.66
N LYS A 324 12.44 -6.42 -28.69
CA LYS A 324 12.75 -6.46 -27.25
C LYS A 324 12.39 -7.79 -26.60
N LEU A 325 11.69 -8.66 -27.32
CA LEU A 325 11.36 -10.01 -26.88
C LEU A 325 11.79 -11.03 -27.93
N ARG A 326 12.47 -12.10 -27.52
CA ARG A 326 12.83 -13.22 -28.41
C ARG A 326 11.58 -14.00 -28.81
N THR A 327 11.43 -14.30 -30.11
CA THR A 327 10.27 -15.02 -30.65
C THR A 327 10.07 -16.39 -29.99
N GLY A 328 8.84 -16.69 -29.57
CA GLY A 328 8.45 -17.98 -29.01
C GLY A 328 8.51 -18.08 -27.48
N ARG A 329 8.88 -17.00 -26.76
CA ARG A 329 8.69 -16.93 -25.30
C ARG A 329 7.28 -16.45 -24.97
N HIS A 330 6.52 -17.27 -24.25
CA HIS A 330 5.18 -16.95 -23.79
C HIS A 330 5.15 -16.83 -22.26
N PRO A 331 4.27 -15.99 -21.69
CA PRO A 331 4.00 -16.03 -20.26
C PRO A 331 3.55 -17.43 -19.83
N ASP A 332 3.75 -17.75 -18.56
CA ASP A 332 3.19 -18.96 -17.97
C ASP A 332 1.65 -18.93 -18.07
N PRO A 333 1.01 -19.90 -18.77
CA PRO A 333 -0.43 -19.93 -18.94
C PRO A 333 -1.23 -19.94 -17.63
N GLN A 334 -0.64 -20.45 -16.53
CA GLN A 334 -1.29 -20.43 -15.21
C GLN A 334 -1.42 -19.00 -14.67
N ARG A 335 -0.43 -18.14 -14.94
CA ARG A 335 -0.47 -16.73 -14.55
C ARG A 335 -1.47 -15.93 -15.38
N GLU A 336 -1.57 -16.23 -16.67
CA GLU A 336 -2.60 -15.63 -17.54
C GLU A 336 -4.03 -15.85 -17.02
N GLN A 337 -4.34 -17.06 -16.54
CA GLN A 337 -5.67 -17.38 -16.02
C GLN A 337 -5.99 -16.67 -14.70
N ARG A 338 -4.98 -16.42 -13.87
CA ARG A 338 -5.14 -15.79 -12.55
C ARG A 338 -5.22 -14.26 -12.62
N ASN A 339 -4.64 -13.64 -13.65
CA ASN A 339 -4.50 -12.19 -13.73
C ASN A 339 -5.78 -11.48 -14.18
N THR A 340 -6.89 -11.74 -13.49
CA THR A 340 -8.19 -11.10 -13.73
C THR A 340 -8.82 -10.61 -12.43
N PRO A 341 -9.62 -9.54 -12.46
CA PRO A 341 -10.33 -9.06 -11.28
C PRO A 341 -11.25 -10.11 -10.67
N GLN A 342 -11.83 -10.99 -11.49
CA GLN A 342 -12.74 -12.04 -11.04
C GLN A 342 -12.01 -13.13 -10.27
N ALA A 343 -10.86 -13.59 -10.77
CA ALA A 343 -10.05 -14.59 -10.08
C ALA A 343 -9.51 -14.04 -8.75
N LEU A 344 -9.07 -12.77 -8.75
CA LEU A 344 -8.63 -12.09 -7.53
C LEU A 344 -9.75 -12.00 -6.48
N ALA A 345 -10.93 -11.52 -6.88
CA ALA A 345 -12.07 -11.42 -5.98
C ALA A 345 -12.50 -12.79 -5.42
N ALA A 346 -12.49 -13.83 -6.26
CA ALA A 346 -12.78 -15.20 -5.83
C ALA A 346 -11.76 -15.74 -4.80
N ALA A 347 -10.47 -15.44 -5.00
CA ALA A 347 -9.40 -15.84 -4.09
C ALA A 347 -9.52 -15.14 -2.72
N LEU A 348 -9.92 -13.85 -2.70
CA LEU A 348 -10.00 -13.05 -1.49
C LEU A 348 -11.37 -13.12 -0.78
N ALA A 349 -12.43 -13.54 -1.46
CA ALA A 349 -13.80 -13.58 -0.90
C ALA A 349 -13.93 -14.30 0.45
N PRO A 350 -13.29 -15.48 0.70
CA PRO A 350 -13.38 -16.13 2.01
C PRO A 350 -12.83 -15.27 3.16
N PHE A 351 -11.76 -14.51 2.89
CA PHE A 351 -11.07 -13.66 3.86
C PHE A 351 -11.72 -12.29 4.03
N ARG A 352 -12.49 -11.85 3.03
CA ARG A 352 -13.44 -10.74 3.19
C ARG A 352 -14.58 -11.14 4.13
N ALA A 353 -15.14 -12.34 3.93
CA ALA A 353 -16.29 -12.82 4.69
C ALA A 353 -15.98 -13.09 6.17
N ASP A 354 -14.78 -13.59 6.49
CA ASP A 354 -14.37 -13.89 7.87
C ASP A 354 -13.74 -12.71 8.63
N GLY A 355 -13.67 -11.53 7.99
CA GLY A 355 -13.11 -10.31 8.58
C GLY A 355 -11.58 -10.24 8.59
N THR A 356 -10.87 -11.21 8.00
CA THR A 356 -9.40 -11.17 7.86
C THR A 356 -8.94 -9.96 7.02
N LEU A 357 -9.73 -9.57 6.02
CA LEU A 357 -9.46 -8.44 5.11
C LEU A 357 -10.61 -7.40 5.20
N PRO A 358 -10.72 -6.64 6.30
CA PRO A 358 -11.81 -5.68 6.50
C PRO A 358 -11.69 -4.48 5.55
N ASP A 359 -12.70 -3.63 5.38
CA ASP A 359 -12.52 -2.47 4.49
C ASP A 359 -11.61 -1.39 5.07
N TYR A 360 -11.52 -1.31 6.40
CA TYR A 360 -10.79 -0.29 7.12
C TYR A 360 -9.84 -0.93 8.15
N PRO A 361 -8.76 -1.61 7.70
CA PRO A 361 -7.91 -2.43 8.57
C PRO A 361 -7.17 -1.64 9.65
N LEU A 362 -6.93 -0.35 9.41
CA LEU A 362 -6.27 0.54 10.35
C LEU A 362 -7.26 1.45 11.10
N GLY A 363 -8.56 1.15 11.02
CA GLY A 363 -9.67 1.98 11.51
C GLY A 363 -10.26 2.90 10.43
N SER A 364 -11.32 3.63 10.78
CA SER A 364 -12.02 4.55 9.88
C SER A 364 -12.35 5.86 10.58
N ASP A 365 -12.41 6.95 9.82
CA ASP A 365 -12.93 8.24 10.32
C ASP A 365 -14.47 8.29 10.23
N PHE A 366 -15.06 7.31 9.55
CA PHE A 366 -16.50 7.09 9.48
C PHE A 366 -16.94 6.21 10.65
N ASN A 367 -18.03 6.58 11.30
CA ASN A 367 -18.70 5.67 12.24
C ASN A 367 -19.35 4.49 11.48
N GLU A 368 -19.81 3.47 12.21
CA GLU A 368 -20.39 2.25 11.62
C GLU A 368 -21.53 2.53 10.64
N ILE A 369 -22.38 3.52 10.94
CA ILE A 369 -23.50 3.93 10.07
C ILE A 369 -22.96 4.52 8.76
N GLU A 370 -21.96 5.39 8.86
CA GLU A 370 -21.35 6.05 7.71
C GLU A 370 -20.57 5.09 6.82
N GLN A 371 -19.89 4.09 7.38
CA GLN A 371 -19.20 3.07 6.60
C GLN A 371 -20.17 2.28 5.70
N VAL A 372 -21.34 1.91 6.24
CA VAL A 372 -22.40 1.25 5.45
C VAL A 372 -22.95 2.19 4.38
N LEU A 373 -23.18 3.47 4.73
CA LEU A 373 -23.64 4.48 3.77
C LEU A 373 -22.65 4.72 2.63
N VAL A 374 -21.35 4.80 2.91
CA VAL A 374 -20.30 5.00 1.89
C VAL A 374 -20.32 3.86 0.88
N LYS A 375 -20.46 2.60 1.34
CA LYS A 375 -20.61 1.43 0.45
C LYS A 375 -21.86 1.53 -0.42
N ALA A 376 -23.01 1.81 0.18
CA ALA A 376 -24.28 1.93 -0.51
C ALA A 376 -24.23 3.05 -1.57
N LEU A 377 -23.71 4.22 -1.21
CA LEU A 377 -23.56 5.36 -2.13
C LEU A 377 -22.54 5.05 -3.25
N GLY A 378 -21.46 4.33 -2.94
CA GLY A 378 -20.51 3.83 -3.92
C GLY A 378 -21.17 2.89 -4.94
N TRP A 379 -22.00 1.96 -4.48
CA TRP A 379 -22.78 1.08 -5.33
C TRP A 379 -23.75 1.85 -6.23
N LEU A 380 -24.44 2.86 -5.70
CA LEU A 380 -25.31 3.74 -6.50
C LEU A 380 -24.52 4.47 -7.57
N LYS A 381 -23.38 5.07 -7.22
CA LYS A 381 -22.52 5.77 -8.18
C LYS A 381 -22.06 4.84 -9.30
N ALA A 382 -21.69 3.60 -8.98
CA ALA A 382 -21.30 2.60 -9.98
C ALA A 382 -22.48 2.16 -10.88
N ASN A 383 -23.70 2.05 -10.33
CA ASN A 383 -24.89 1.59 -11.04
C ASN A 383 -25.77 2.73 -11.58
N THR A 384 -25.24 3.95 -11.70
CA THR A 384 -25.95 5.11 -12.25
C THR A 384 -25.07 5.93 -13.21
N GLN A 385 -24.04 5.35 -13.81
CA GLN A 385 -23.15 6.09 -14.71
C GLN A 385 -23.80 6.36 -16.08
N THR A 386 -24.51 5.37 -16.64
CA THR A 386 -25.18 5.49 -17.94
C THR A 386 -26.69 5.74 -17.81
N ARG A 387 -27.33 6.23 -18.89
CA ARG A 387 -28.79 6.42 -18.92
C ARG A 387 -29.56 5.11 -18.70
N GLY A 388 -29.07 4.01 -19.27
CA GLY A 388 -29.68 2.68 -19.12
C GLY A 388 -29.58 2.17 -17.69
N GLU A 389 -28.40 2.27 -17.07
CA GLU A 389 -28.20 1.88 -15.68
C GLU A 389 -29.04 2.73 -14.72
N LYS A 390 -29.10 4.06 -14.94
CA LYS A 390 -29.98 4.94 -14.16
C LYS A 390 -31.44 4.48 -14.16
N LEU A 391 -31.99 4.20 -15.34
CA LEU A 391 -33.38 3.74 -15.47
C LEU A 391 -33.59 2.38 -14.79
N ARG A 392 -32.66 1.43 -14.99
CA ARG A 392 -32.72 0.10 -14.37
C ARG A 392 -32.66 0.19 -12.84
N THR A 393 -31.73 0.96 -12.31
CA THR A 393 -31.53 1.16 -10.87
C THR A 393 -32.73 1.87 -10.24
N LEU A 394 -33.29 2.89 -10.91
CA LEU A 394 -34.51 3.56 -10.46
C LEU A 394 -35.69 2.58 -10.39
N TRP A 395 -35.88 1.77 -11.42
CA TRP A 395 -37.00 0.83 -11.47
C TRP A 395 -36.87 -0.30 -10.44
N ALA A 396 -35.64 -0.78 -10.21
CA ALA A 396 -35.35 -1.69 -9.10
C ALA A 396 -35.64 -1.05 -7.74
N ALA A 397 -35.30 0.23 -7.55
CA ALA A 397 -35.51 0.94 -6.30
C ALA A 397 -37.00 1.17 -5.99
N LEU A 398 -37.84 1.34 -7.02
CA LEU A 398 -39.30 1.41 -6.87
C LEU A 398 -39.90 0.10 -6.32
N ARG A 399 -39.22 -1.03 -6.51
CA ARG A 399 -39.66 -2.37 -6.07
C ARG A 399 -38.98 -2.84 -4.79
N GLN A 400 -37.97 -2.13 -4.30
CA GLN A 400 -37.24 -2.51 -3.10
C GLN A 400 -38.10 -2.25 -1.85
N PRO A 401 -38.42 -3.29 -1.05
CA PRO A 401 -39.08 -3.10 0.25
C PRO A 401 -38.15 -2.41 1.25
N ALA A 402 -38.72 -1.84 2.32
CA ALA A 402 -37.92 -1.39 3.45
C ALA A 402 -37.25 -2.59 4.13
N GLY A 403 -35.95 -2.51 4.35
CA GLY A 403 -35.19 -3.48 5.13
C GLY A 403 -35.25 -3.17 6.62
N ASP A 404 -35.03 -4.19 7.44
CA ASP A 404 -34.86 -4.03 8.88
C ASP A 404 -33.59 -3.20 9.14
N GLY A 405 -33.72 -2.12 9.93
CA GLY A 405 -32.59 -1.23 10.25
C GLY A 405 -32.37 -0.05 9.30
N ASP A 406 -33.08 0.04 8.16
CA ASP A 406 -32.96 1.14 7.18
C ASP A 406 -33.14 2.54 7.80
N ALA A 407 -33.94 2.63 8.87
CA ALA A 407 -34.32 3.88 9.51
C ALA A 407 -33.10 4.70 9.98
N VAL A 408 -32.07 4.05 10.53
CA VAL A 408 -30.87 4.71 11.06
C VAL A 408 -30.06 5.35 9.92
N TYR A 409 -29.91 4.63 8.80
CA TYR A 409 -29.21 5.12 7.61
C TYR A 409 -29.98 6.26 6.92
N LEU A 410 -31.30 6.13 6.79
CA LEU A 410 -32.17 7.17 6.25
C LEU A 410 -32.16 8.42 7.14
N GLN A 411 -32.14 8.26 8.46
CA GLN A 411 -32.04 9.37 9.40
C GLN A 411 -30.71 10.13 9.22
N ARG A 412 -29.58 9.40 9.15
CA ARG A 412 -28.26 10.01 8.92
C ARG A 412 -28.18 10.79 7.61
N MET A 413 -28.88 10.34 6.58
CA MET A 413 -28.96 11.01 5.27
C MET A 413 -30.07 12.07 5.17
N GLY A 414 -30.85 12.31 6.24
CA GLY A 414 -31.97 13.26 6.22
C GLY A 414 -33.18 12.80 5.39
N LEU A 415 -33.28 11.50 5.09
CA LEU A 415 -34.28 10.87 4.21
C LEU A 415 -35.33 10.04 4.95
N GLN A 416 -35.36 10.09 6.28
CA GLN A 416 -36.35 9.34 7.09
C GLN A 416 -37.79 9.84 6.88
N ALA A 417 -37.96 11.15 6.66
CA ALA A 417 -39.25 11.80 6.42
C ALA A 417 -39.20 12.66 5.15
N PRO A 418 -39.22 12.05 3.95
CA PRO A 418 -39.01 12.74 2.68
C PRO A 418 -40.20 13.67 2.35
N LYS A 419 -39.90 14.94 2.10
CA LYS A 419 -40.85 16.05 1.94
C LYS A 419 -41.34 16.21 0.51
N ASP A 420 -40.52 15.86 -0.47
CA ASP A 420 -40.84 15.98 -1.89
C ASP A 420 -40.63 14.66 -2.68
N LEU A 421 -40.97 14.69 -3.97
CA LEU A 421 -40.83 13.53 -4.84
C LEU A 421 -39.36 13.11 -5.02
N GLY A 422 -38.44 14.06 -5.04
CA GLY A 422 -37.00 13.81 -5.18
C GLY A 422 -36.43 13.08 -3.97
N GLU A 423 -36.73 13.54 -2.76
CA GLU A 423 -36.34 12.88 -1.51
C GLU A 423 -36.95 11.48 -1.39
N ARG A 424 -38.20 11.28 -1.85
CA ARG A 424 -38.82 9.94 -1.88
C ARG A 424 -38.08 8.98 -2.83
N ILE A 425 -37.62 9.48 -3.97
CA ILE A 425 -36.81 8.69 -4.91
C ILE A 425 -35.44 8.39 -4.30
N ASN A 426 -34.77 9.38 -3.71
CA ASN A 426 -33.47 9.20 -3.06
C ASN A 426 -33.54 8.20 -1.90
N ALA A 427 -34.59 8.25 -1.07
CA ALA A 427 -34.82 7.28 0.00
C ALA A 427 -34.93 5.86 -0.55
N ARG A 428 -35.69 5.65 -1.64
CA ARG A 428 -35.82 4.34 -2.29
C ARG A 428 -34.52 3.85 -2.92
N LEU A 429 -33.78 4.75 -3.57
CA LEU A 429 -32.46 4.43 -4.14
C LEU A 429 -31.49 4.01 -3.03
N LEU A 430 -31.48 4.72 -1.91
CA LEU A 430 -30.64 4.38 -0.76
C LEU A 430 -31.00 3.00 -0.19
N ARG A 431 -32.29 2.68 -0.03
CA ARG A 431 -32.72 1.34 0.41
C ARG A 431 -32.27 0.23 -0.53
N LEU A 432 -32.41 0.43 -1.84
CA LEU A 432 -31.91 -0.53 -2.82
C LEU A 432 -30.41 -0.72 -2.65
N ALA A 433 -29.67 0.37 -2.50
CA ALA A 433 -28.23 0.32 -2.34
C ALA A 433 -27.81 -0.44 -1.09
N LEU A 434 -28.40 -0.12 0.06
CA LEU A 434 -28.19 -0.82 1.33
C LEU A 434 -28.44 -2.32 1.18
N ALA A 435 -29.56 -2.71 0.57
CA ALA A 435 -29.89 -4.12 0.34
C ALA A 435 -28.94 -4.85 -0.62
N ARG A 436 -28.23 -4.12 -1.50
CA ARG A 436 -27.27 -4.69 -2.46
C ARG A 436 -25.85 -4.76 -1.92
N THR A 437 -25.57 -4.05 -0.82
CA THR A 437 -24.26 -3.96 -0.19
C THR A 437 -24.23 -4.53 1.23
N ALA A 438 -25.35 -5.10 1.70
CA ALA A 438 -25.49 -5.74 2.99
C ALA A 438 -24.75 -7.08 3.06
#